data_AF-A0A7X7D0N2-F1
#
_entry.id   AF-A0A7X7D0N2-F1
#
_cell.length_a   1.000
_cell.length_b   1.000
_cell.length_c   1.000
_cell.angle_alpha   90.00
_cell.angle_beta   90.00
_cell.angle_gamma   90.00
#
_symmetry.space_group_name_H-M   'P 1'
#
loop_
_entity.id
_entity.type
_entity.pdbx_description
1 polymer ?
#
loop_
_entity_poly.entity_id
_entity_poly.type
_entity_poly.pdbx_seq_one_letter_code
_entity_poly.pdbx_strand_id
1 'polypeptide(L)'
;MKTRFALFMILPLFAVMVSGCEKEKEDPSITLGAQANTTIPGFYSVSENKTYTMVQAADNAAVIDIFCFYEAETGNNIALASPGTGITGIFTGDDMPDNWTTKNTTYFFLTSLTQAQFEAVQNGDALIETSFDSENARRKAKDVQVGQVWAFNTEDGTYGFLLATSVTQGADGSVTFLVKTK
;
A
#
# COMPACT_ATOMS: atom_id res chain seq x y z
N MET A 1 33.47 73.29 -30.62
CA MET A 1 32.09 72.76 -30.64
C MET A 1 32.14 71.27 -30.41
N LYS A 2 31.43 70.77 -29.39
CA LYS A 2 31.48 69.39 -28.89
C LYS A 2 30.56 68.49 -29.72
N THR A 3 31.12 67.52 -30.42
CA THR A 3 30.37 66.43 -31.07
C THR A 3 30.13 65.31 -30.05
N ARG A 4 28.84 64.99 -29.81
CA ARG A 4 28.40 63.91 -28.94
C ARG A 4 28.26 62.63 -29.76
N PHE A 5 29.03 61.60 -29.41
CA PHE A 5 28.83 60.23 -29.88
C PHE A 5 27.71 59.58 -29.06
N ALA A 6 26.67 59.10 -29.73
CA ALA A 6 25.60 58.31 -29.14
C ALA A 6 26.03 56.83 -29.09
N LEU A 7 26.04 56.25 -27.89
CA LEU A 7 26.30 54.82 -27.67
C LEU A 7 24.95 54.10 -27.61
N PHE A 8 24.64 53.32 -28.65
CA PHE A 8 23.51 52.39 -28.66
C PHE A 8 23.85 51.17 -27.79
N MET A 9 23.13 51.00 -26.68
CA MET A 9 23.23 49.82 -25.82
C MET A 9 22.10 48.86 -26.19
N ILE A 10 22.48 47.70 -26.74
CA ILE A 10 21.59 46.59 -27.10
C ILE A 10 21.26 45.82 -25.82
N LEU A 11 19.98 45.71 -25.48
CA LEU A 11 19.50 44.86 -24.38
C LEU A 11 19.34 43.40 -24.86
N PRO A 12 19.84 42.39 -24.14
CA PRO A 12 19.55 41.00 -24.45
C PRO A 12 18.19 40.58 -23.86
N LEU A 13 17.38 39.95 -24.70
CA LEU A 13 16.12 39.31 -24.35
C LEU A 13 16.44 38.01 -23.59
N PHE A 14 16.18 37.96 -22.28
CA PHE A 14 16.28 36.71 -21.50
C PHE A 14 15.03 35.86 -21.78
N ALA A 15 15.21 34.75 -22.49
CA ALA A 15 14.19 33.71 -22.61
C ALA A 15 14.14 32.90 -21.31
N VAL A 16 13.02 32.95 -20.60
CA VAL A 16 12.75 32.12 -19.43
C VAL A 16 12.36 30.73 -19.92
N MET A 17 13.28 29.78 -19.83
CA MET A 17 13.00 28.36 -20.01
C MET A 17 12.29 27.87 -18.75
N VAL A 18 10.98 27.64 -18.83
CA VAL A 18 10.24 26.89 -17.80
C VAL A 18 10.66 25.43 -17.95
N SER A 19 11.68 25.02 -17.20
CA SER A 19 11.91 23.61 -16.92
C SER A 19 10.80 23.17 -15.98
N GLY A 20 9.70 22.69 -16.57
CA GLY A 20 8.73 21.89 -15.84
C GLY A 20 9.44 20.62 -15.39
N CYS A 21 9.86 20.59 -14.13
CA CYS A 21 10.00 19.31 -13.44
C CYS A 21 8.59 18.71 -13.41
N GLU A 22 8.25 17.88 -14.39
CA GLU A 22 7.26 16.84 -14.15
C GLU A 22 7.85 16.00 -13.03
N LYS A 23 7.41 16.29 -11.81
CA LYS A 23 7.68 15.44 -10.66
C LYS A 23 7.10 14.09 -11.05
N GLU A 24 7.97 13.10 -11.32
CA GLU A 24 7.54 11.72 -11.52
C GLU A 24 6.54 11.41 -10.42
N LYS A 25 5.35 10.95 -10.81
CA LYS A 25 4.30 10.59 -9.88
C LYS A 25 4.79 9.36 -9.13
N GLU A 26 5.46 9.60 -8.01
CA GLU A 26 5.83 8.59 -7.06
C GLU A 26 4.51 8.04 -6.49
N ASP A 27 4.01 6.95 -7.07
CA ASP A 27 2.95 6.17 -6.44
C ASP A 27 3.60 5.56 -5.19
N PRO A 28 3.27 6.01 -3.96
CA PRO A 28 4.01 5.63 -2.78
C PRO A 28 3.79 4.14 -2.51
N SER A 29 4.82 3.34 -2.72
CA SER A 29 4.81 1.92 -2.39
C SER A 29 4.82 1.72 -0.89
N ILE A 30 4.02 0.78 -0.40
CA ILE A 30 3.96 0.38 1.01
C ILE A 30 4.65 -0.98 1.14
N THR A 31 5.49 -1.14 2.17
CA THR A 31 6.12 -2.43 2.47
C THR A 31 5.74 -2.88 3.88
N LEU A 32 5.30 -4.13 4.00
CA LEU A 32 4.95 -4.77 5.27
C LEU A 32 5.84 -5.97 5.55
N GLY A 33 6.41 -6.00 6.75
CA GLY A 33 7.18 -7.13 7.26
C GLY A 33 6.28 -8.23 7.84
N ALA A 34 6.70 -9.48 7.70
CA ALA A 34 6.06 -10.63 8.35
C ALA A 34 6.37 -10.66 9.86
N GLN A 35 5.78 -11.61 10.60
CA GLN A 35 5.69 -11.61 12.07
C GLN A 35 7.03 -11.56 12.82
N ALA A 36 8.13 -12.02 12.22
CA ALA A 36 9.47 -11.99 12.81
C ALA A 36 10.37 -10.90 12.22
N ASN A 37 9.84 -10.05 11.32
CA ASN A 37 10.59 -8.94 10.76
C ASN A 37 10.67 -7.78 11.77
N THR A 38 11.88 -7.45 12.22
CA THR A 38 12.13 -6.43 13.24
C THR A 38 12.49 -5.06 12.67
N THR A 39 12.63 -4.94 11.35
CA THR A 39 13.08 -3.71 10.67
C THR A 39 11.97 -3.05 9.86
N ILE A 40 11.05 -3.84 9.32
CA ILE A 40 9.93 -3.37 8.52
C ILE A 40 8.64 -3.52 9.34
N PRO A 41 7.87 -2.44 9.55
CA PRO A 41 6.55 -2.51 10.18
C PRO A 41 5.62 -3.51 9.49
N GLY A 42 4.81 -4.26 10.24
CA GLY A 42 3.98 -5.35 9.70
C GLY A 42 2.50 -5.01 9.51
N PHE A 43 2.05 -3.85 9.99
CA PHE A 43 0.64 -3.46 10.03
C PHE A 43 0.41 -2.19 9.21
N TYR A 44 -0.78 -2.04 8.64
CA TYR A 44 -1.16 -0.94 7.76
C TYR A 44 -2.55 -0.42 8.08
N SER A 45 -2.66 0.91 8.11
CA SER A 45 -3.91 1.65 8.10
C SER A 45 -4.16 2.19 6.70
N VAL A 46 -5.27 1.80 6.08
CA VAL A 46 -5.65 2.28 4.75
C VAL A 46 -6.04 3.75 4.82
N SER A 47 -6.86 4.12 5.80
CA SER A 47 -7.40 5.48 5.97
C SER A 47 -6.31 6.53 6.25
N GLU A 48 -5.26 6.15 6.96
CA GLU A 48 -4.13 7.05 7.27
C GLU A 48 -2.97 6.92 6.27
N ASN A 49 -3.03 5.93 5.36
CA ASN A 49 -1.95 5.54 4.47
C ASN A 49 -0.60 5.42 5.20
N LYS A 50 -0.58 4.65 6.29
CA LYS A 50 0.55 4.58 7.23
C LYS A 50 0.79 3.17 7.73
N THR A 51 2.07 2.82 7.88
CA THR A 51 2.48 1.54 8.47
C THR A 51 2.81 1.66 9.96
N TYR A 52 2.62 0.56 10.68
CA TYR A 52 2.68 0.45 12.12
C TYR A 52 3.50 -0.78 12.53
N THR A 53 4.38 -0.63 13.51
CA THR A 53 4.94 -1.80 14.21
C THR A 53 3.84 -2.46 15.05
N MET A 54 4.03 -3.69 15.52
CA MET A 54 3.00 -4.37 16.32
C MET A 54 2.60 -3.59 17.58
N VAL A 55 3.58 -3.02 18.28
CA VAL A 55 3.36 -2.17 19.46
C VAL A 55 2.52 -0.94 19.11
N GLN A 56 2.91 -0.21 18.05
CA GLN A 56 2.16 0.97 17.62
C GLN A 56 0.76 0.60 17.13
N ALA A 57 0.61 -0.56 16.49
CA ALA A 57 -0.66 -1.05 15.99
C ALA A 57 -1.60 -1.41 17.14
N ALA A 58 -1.10 -2.00 18.24
CA ALA A 58 -1.88 -2.27 19.44
C ALA A 58 -2.43 -0.97 20.07
N ASP A 59 -1.63 0.09 20.13
CA ASP A 59 -2.05 1.42 20.60
C ASP A 59 -3.06 2.10 19.67
N ASN A 60 -3.13 1.67 18.41
CA ASN A 60 -3.96 2.28 17.36
C ASN A 60 -4.90 1.25 16.72
N ALA A 61 -5.33 0.21 17.46
CA ALA A 61 -6.01 -0.96 16.90
C ALA A 61 -7.26 -0.64 16.06
N ALA A 62 -7.93 0.48 16.33
CA ALA A 62 -9.14 0.91 15.63
C ALA A 62 -8.92 1.32 14.16
N VAL A 63 -7.69 1.67 13.76
CA VAL A 63 -7.37 2.12 12.39
C VAL A 63 -6.59 1.09 11.58
N ILE A 64 -6.31 -0.09 12.15
CA ILE A 64 -5.49 -1.12 11.52
C ILE A 64 -6.37 -2.04 10.68
N ASP A 65 -6.09 -2.08 9.38
CA ASP A 65 -6.91 -2.80 8.41
C ASP A 65 -6.21 -4.03 7.86
N ILE A 66 -4.89 -3.97 7.71
CA ILE A 66 -4.10 -5.01 7.04
C ILE A 66 -2.83 -5.30 7.83
N PHE A 67 -2.43 -6.57 7.92
CA PHE A 67 -1.10 -6.98 8.33
C PHE A 67 -0.53 -8.05 7.39
N CYS A 68 0.81 -8.15 7.38
CA CYS A 68 1.55 -9.19 6.69
C CYS A 68 1.94 -10.32 7.67
N PHE A 69 1.87 -11.57 7.20
CA PHE A 69 2.36 -12.72 7.94
C PHE A 69 2.84 -13.82 7.01
N TYR A 70 3.57 -14.78 7.56
CA TYR A 70 4.07 -15.96 6.86
C TYR A 70 3.68 -17.25 7.57
N GLU A 71 3.11 -18.21 6.84
CA GLU A 71 2.84 -19.57 7.34
C GLU A 71 2.97 -20.59 6.18
N ALA A 72 4.04 -21.38 6.19
CA ALA A 72 4.36 -22.30 5.10
C ALA A 72 3.51 -23.58 5.15
N GLU A 73 3.28 -24.14 6.35
CA GLU A 73 2.65 -25.46 6.50
C GLU A 73 1.20 -25.49 6.01
N THR A 74 0.52 -24.34 5.99
CA THR A 74 -0.86 -24.20 5.51
C THR A 74 -0.95 -23.68 4.08
N GLY A 75 0.20 -23.52 3.42
CA GLY A 75 0.30 -22.93 2.08
C GLY A 75 -0.08 -21.45 2.03
N ASN A 76 -0.11 -20.74 3.17
CA ASN A 76 -0.33 -19.30 3.13
C ASN A 76 0.89 -18.59 2.55
N ASN A 77 2.11 -19.09 2.78
CA ASN A 77 3.35 -18.38 2.42
C ASN A 77 3.28 -16.93 2.93
N ILE A 78 3.92 -15.95 2.28
CA ILE A 78 3.63 -14.54 2.54
C ILE A 78 2.17 -14.25 2.18
N ALA A 79 1.44 -13.73 3.15
CA ALA A 79 0.02 -13.48 3.07
C ALA A 79 -0.35 -12.17 3.75
N LEU A 80 -1.47 -11.60 3.32
CA LEU A 80 -2.11 -10.45 3.95
C LEU A 80 -3.40 -10.88 4.65
N ALA A 81 -3.65 -10.33 5.82
CA ALA A 81 -4.93 -10.49 6.52
C ALA A 81 -5.23 -9.22 7.34
N SER A 82 -6.22 -9.29 8.21
CA SER A 82 -6.68 -8.18 9.07
C SER A 82 -6.85 -8.68 10.51
N PRO A 83 -6.84 -7.80 11.53
CA PRO A 83 -7.07 -8.21 12.92
C PRO A 83 -8.33 -9.07 13.13
N GLY A 84 -9.41 -8.79 12.38
CA GLY A 84 -10.69 -9.51 12.42
C GLY A 84 -10.69 -10.88 11.74
N THR A 85 -9.57 -11.32 11.18
CA THR A 85 -9.44 -12.63 10.53
C THR A 85 -9.54 -13.81 11.50
N GLY A 86 -9.22 -13.60 12.79
CA GLY A 86 -9.23 -14.64 13.82
C GLY A 86 -8.07 -15.65 13.72
N ILE A 87 -6.99 -15.30 13.01
CA ILE A 87 -5.74 -16.05 13.03
C ILE A 87 -5.17 -15.97 14.44
N THR A 88 -4.64 -17.08 14.94
CA THR A 88 -4.00 -17.16 16.25
C THR A 88 -2.66 -17.87 16.15
N GLY A 89 -1.75 -17.60 17.07
CA GLY A 89 -0.47 -18.32 17.18
C GLY A 89 0.60 -17.96 16.13
N ILE A 90 0.34 -16.94 15.31
CA ILE A 90 1.30 -16.39 14.33
C ILE A 90 2.11 -15.26 14.96
N PHE A 91 1.42 -14.29 15.58
CA PHE A 91 2.05 -13.23 16.36
C PHE A 91 2.16 -13.68 17.81
N THR A 92 3.15 -13.15 18.54
CA THR A 92 3.41 -13.49 19.93
C THR A 92 3.70 -12.25 20.76
N GLY A 93 3.54 -12.33 22.08
CA GLY A 93 3.74 -11.21 23.01
C GLY A 93 2.45 -10.50 23.39
N ASP A 94 2.56 -9.49 24.26
CA ASP A 94 1.39 -8.81 24.85
C ASP A 94 0.62 -7.98 23.81
N ASP A 95 1.33 -7.43 22.81
CA ASP A 95 0.77 -6.57 21.77
C ASP A 95 0.20 -7.35 20.56
N MET A 96 0.15 -8.68 20.62
CA MET A 96 -0.32 -9.49 19.49
C MET A 96 -1.81 -9.21 19.17
N PRO A 97 -2.23 -9.24 17.88
CA PRO A 97 -3.61 -8.99 17.47
C PRO A 97 -4.66 -9.87 18.15
N ASP A 98 -4.27 -11.07 18.61
CA ASP A 98 -5.13 -11.98 19.37
C ASP A 98 -5.67 -11.32 20.65
N ASN A 99 -4.90 -10.43 21.28
CA ASN A 99 -5.23 -9.74 22.53
C ASN A 99 -6.06 -8.46 22.33
N TRP A 100 -6.20 -7.97 21.10
CA TRP A 100 -6.85 -6.68 20.86
C TRP A 100 -8.36 -6.75 21.10
N THR A 101 -8.94 -5.69 21.65
CA THR A 101 -10.41 -5.58 21.82
C THR A 101 -11.08 -5.19 20.49
N THR A 102 -10.49 -4.24 19.78
CA THR A 102 -10.96 -3.81 18.45
C THR A 102 -10.20 -4.58 17.37
N LYS A 103 -10.93 -5.18 16.43
CA LYS A 103 -10.37 -6.00 15.36
C LYS A 103 -11.13 -5.76 14.05
N ASN A 104 -10.65 -4.84 13.22
CA ASN A 104 -11.27 -4.57 11.92
C ASN A 104 -11.13 -5.78 10.99
N THR A 105 -12.18 -6.10 10.24
CA THR A 105 -12.17 -7.16 9.23
C THR A 105 -11.99 -6.57 7.84
N THR A 106 -10.92 -6.96 7.17
CA THR A 106 -10.71 -6.71 5.73
C THR A 106 -10.89 -8.00 4.95
N TYR A 107 -11.67 -7.93 3.88
CA TYR A 107 -11.85 -9.00 2.91
C TYR A 107 -11.01 -8.73 1.67
N PHE A 108 -10.54 -9.80 1.04
CA PHE A 108 -9.67 -9.78 -0.13
C PHE A 108 -10.22 -10.69 -1.22
N PHE A 109 -10.04 -10.27 -2.47
CA PHE A 109 -10.37 -11.04 -3.66
C PHE A 109 -9.25 -10.89 -4.69
N LEU A 110 -8.72 -12.02 -5.19
CA LEU A 110 -7.72 -11.99 -6.25
C LEU A 110 -8.41 -11.69 -7.57
N THR A 111 -8.09 -10.55 -8.16
CA THR A 111 -8.68 -10.13 -9.44
C THR A 111 -7.98 -10.81 -10.63
N SER A 112 -8.58 -10.68 -11.81
CA SER A 112 -7.93 -11.00 -13.08
C SER A 112 -7.18 -9.82 -13.70
N LEU A 113 -7.04 -8.69 -12.99
CA LEU A 113 -6.35 -7.51 -13.51
C LEU A 113 -4.84 -7.78 -13.62
N THR A 114 -4.28 -7.34 -14.73
CA THR A 114 -2.83 -7.29 -14.93
C THR A 114 -2.24 -6.05 -14.27
N GLN A 115 -0.92 -6.06 -14.03
CA GLN A 115 -0.19 -4.88 -13.56
C GLN A 115 -0.43 -3.64 -14.44
N ALA A 116 -0.37 -3.78 -15.77
CA ALA A 116 -0.61 -2.66 -16.69
C ALA A 116 -2.04 -2.10 -16.57
N GLN A 117 -3.04 -2.95 -16.34
CA GLN A 117 -4.40 -2.50 -16.07
C GLN A 117 -4.48 -1.78 -14.73
N PHE A 118 -3.86 -2.31 -13.67
CA PHE A 118 -3.78 -1.62 -12.39
C PHE A 118 -3.13 -0.24 -12.53
N GLU A 119 -2.01 -0.12 -13.25
CA GLU A 119 -1.29 1.15 -13.45
C GLU A 119 -2.17 2.21 -14.14
N ALA A 120 -3.06 1.79 -15.05
CA ALA A 120 -4.01 2.68 -15.72
C ALA A 120 -5.17 3.16 -14.81
N VAL A 121 -5.47 2.46 -13.71
CA VAL A 121 -6.50 2.87 -12.74
C VAL A 121 -6.05 4.11 -11.97
N GLN A 122 -6.98 5.01 -11.66
CA GLN A 122 -6.74 6.15 -10.77
C GLN A 122 -7.48 5.97 -9.45
N ASN A 123 -6.98 6.59 -8.37
CA ASN A 123 -7.75 6.71 -7.14
C ASN A 123 -9.09 7.38 -7.46
N GLY A 124 -10.19 6.87 -6.90
CA GLY A 124 -11.53 7.33 -7.24
C GLY A 124 -12.23 6.56 -8.35
N ASP A 125 -11.55 5.70 -9.11
CA ASP A 125 -12.17 4.99 -10.23
C ASP A 125 -13.20 3.96 -9.76
N ALA A 126 -14.37 3.96 -10.39
CA ALA A 126 -15.44 2.99 -10.11
C ALA A 126 -15.00 1.53 -10.30
N LEU A 127 -14.02 1.29 -11.18
CA LEU A 127 -13.46 -0.05 -11.40
C LEU A 127 -12.95 -0.70 -10.11
N ILE A 128 -12.46 0.11 -9.16
CA ILE A 128 -11.93 -0.36 -7.86
C ILE A 128 -13.01 -1.12 -7.08
N GLU A 129 -14.19 -0.52 -6.95
CA GLU A 129 -15.33 -1.13 -6.25
C GLU A 129 -15.94 -2.27 -7.06
N THR A 130 -16.15 -2.07 -8.37
CA THR A 130 -16.84 -3.08 -9.20
C THR A 130 -16.02 -4.35 -9.44
N SER A 131 -14.71 -4.33 -9.17
CA SER A 131 -13.84 -5.50 -9.29
C SER A 131 -13.78 -6.34 -8.01
N PHE A 132 -14.41 -5.91 -6.92
CA PHE A 132 -14.50 -6.68 -5.70
C PHE A 132 -15.67 -7.66 -5.75
N ASP A 133 -15.36 -8.96 -5.80
CA ASP A 133 -16.36 -10.02 -5.75
C ASP A 133 -16.59 -10.46 -4.29
N SER A 134 -17.67 -9.98 -3.69
CA SER A 134 -18.02 -10.26 -2.29
C SER A 134 -18.43 -11.71 -2.04
N GLU A 135 -18.91 -12.43 -3.06
CA GLU A 135 -19.30 -13.85 -2.94
C GLU A 135 -18.06 -14.75 -2.82
N ASN A 136 -16.98 -14.36 -3.49
CA ASN A 136 -15.73 -15.11 -3.52
C ASN A 136 -14.62 -14.53 -2.63
N ALA A 137 -14.84 -13.37 -2.01
CA ALA A 137 -13.88 -12.75 -1.11
C ALA A 137 -13.55 -13.63 0.11
N ARG A 138 -12.34 -13.46 0.65
CA ARG A 138 -11.79 -14.22 1.78
C ARG A 138 -11.13 -13.27 2.77
N ARG A 139 -11.02 -13.68 4.04
CA ARG A 139 -10.37 -12.88 5.11
C ARG A 139 -8.83 -12.92 5.08
N LYS A 140 -8.26 -13.51 4.03
CA LYS A 140 -6.81 -13.63 3.81
C LYS A 140 -6.53 -13.58 2.31
N ALA A 141 -5.56 -12.78 1.90
CA ALA A 141 -4.88 -12.93 0.61
C ALA A 141 -3.67 -13.84 0.83
N LYS A 142 -3.81 -15.12 0.47
CA LYS A 142 -2.78 -16.15 0.66
C LYS A 142 -1.90 -16.25 -0.57
N ASP A 143 -0.67 -16.72 -0.36
CA ASP A 143 0.31 -17.00 -1.39
C ASP A 143 0.48 -15.82 -2.34
N VAL A 144 0.75 -14.64 -1.75
CA VAL A 144 0.90 -13.40 -2.50
C VAL A 144 2.13 -13.51 -3.38
N GLN A 145 1.95 -13.27 -4.68
CA GLN A 145 2.98 -13.30 -5.69
C GLN A 145 3.09 -11.96 -6.42
N VAL A 146 4.29 -11.63 -6.88
CA VAL A 146 4.55 -10.41 -7.66
C VAL A 146 3.66 -10.38 -8.91
N GLY A 147 3.08 -9.20 -9.18
CA GLY A 147 2.19 -8.96 -10.31
C GLY A 147 0.71 -9.27 -10.04
N GLN A 148 0.38 -9.90 -8.91
CA GLN A 148 -1.02 -10.09 -8.51
C GLN A 148 -1.66 -8.77 -8.10
N VAL A 149 -2.90 -8.57 -8.53
CA VAL A 149 -3.75 -7.46 -8.12
C VAL A 149 -4.90 -8.00 -7.25
N TRP A 150 -4.88 -7.64 -5.98
CA TRP A 150 -5.91 -8.00 -5.01
C TRP A 150 -6.87 -6.83 -4.80
N ALA A 151 -8.17 -7.07 -4.97
CA ALA A 151 -9.20 -6.18 -4.48
C ALA A 151 -9.39 -6.40 -2.98
N PHE A 152 -9.65 -5.33 -2.24
CA PHE A 152 -10.00 -5.41 -0.83
C PHE A 152 -11.20 -4.54 -0.47
N ASN A 153 -11.85 -4.89 0.63
CA ASN A 153 -12.88 -4.11 1.29
C ASN A 153 -12.63 -4.14 2.80
N THR A 154 -12.38 -2.97 3.39
CA THR A 154 -12.17 -2.79 4.85
C THR A 154 -13.49 -2.77 5.61
N GLU A 155 -13.42 -2.89 6.94
CA GLU A 155 -14.59 -2.88 7.83
C GLU A 155 -15.43 -1.60 7.69
N ASP A 156 -14.78 -0.45 7.43
CA ASP A 156 -15.44 0.84 7.21
C ASP A 156 -16.02 1.03 5.80
N GLY A 157 -15.89 0.03 4.93
CA GLY A 157 -16.44 0.02 3.58
C GLY A 157 -15.50 0.59 2.50
N THR A 158 -14.25 0.89 2.81
CA THR A 158 -13.27 1.35 1.81
C THR A 158 -12.91 0.22 0.85
N TYR A 159 -13.17 0.42 -0.45
CA TYR A 159 -12.70 -0.46 -1.51
C TYR A 159 -11.34 -0.01 -2.02
N GLY A 160 -10.49 -0.98 -2.35
CA GLY A 160 -9.19 -0.69 -2.94
C GLY A 160 -8.56 -1.85 -3.70
N PHE A 161 -7.44 -1.54 -4.36
CA PHE A 161 -6.55 -2.51 -4.98
C PHE A 161 -5.17 -2.49 -4.31
N LEU A 162 -4.56 -3.67 -4.23
CA LEU A 162 -3.15 -3.89 -3.89
C LEU A 162 -2.48 -4.59 -5.06
N LEU A 163 -1.50 -3.96 -5.70
CA LEU A 163 -0.60 -4.63 -6.64
C LEU A 163 0.67 -5.04 -5.90
N ALA A 164 0.94 -6.34 -5.79
CA ALA A 164 2.19 -6.83 -5.21
C ALA A 164 3.36 -6.60 -6.17
N THR A 165 4.38 -5.85 -5.74
CA THR A 165 5.56 -5.51 -6.56
C THR A 165 6.84 -6.21 -6.10
N SER A 166 6.88 -6.66 -4.84
CA SER A 166 7.98 -7.46 -4.31
C SER A 166 7.47 -8.39 -3.21
N VAL A 167 8.00 -9.61 -3.15
CA VAL A 167 7.68 -10.59 -2.10
C VAL A 167 8.95 -11.30 -1.68
N THR A 168 9.28 -11.23 -0.39
CA THR A 168 10.36 -12.02 0.24
C THR A 168 9.72 -13.02 1.19
N GLN A 169 9.88 -14.31 0.91
CA GLN A 169 9.32 -15.38 1.73
C GLN A 169 10.05 -15.52 3.07
N GLY A 170 9.37 -16.08 4.07
CA GLY A 170 9.93 -16.34 5.41
C GLY A 170 9.24 -15.55 6.50
N ALA A 171 9.42 -15.99 7.76
CA ALA A 171 8.85 -15.31 8.92
C ALA A 171 9.43 -13.91 9.14
N ASP A 172 10.67 -13.67 8.70
CA ASP A 172 11.36 -12.38 8.64
C ASP A 172 11.18 -11.68 7.28
N GLY A 173 10.37 -12.25 6.38
CA GLY A 173 10.11 -11.78 5.04
C GLY A 173 9.26 -10.51 4.98
N SER A 174 8.82 -10.17 3.78
CA SER A 174 8.03 -8.95 3.52
C SER A 174 7.26 -9.00 2.21
N VAL A 175 6.31 -8.08 2.07
CA VAL A 175 5.63 -7.77 0.80
C VAL A 175 5.61 -6.27 0.58
N THR A 176 5.90 -5.85 -0.65
CA THR A 176 5.73 -4.46 -1.12
C THR A 176 4.55 -4.40 -2.08
N PHE A 177 3.70 -3.38 -1.93
CA PHE A 177 2.55 -3.16 -2.80
C PHE A 177 2.32 -1.69 -3.14
N LEU A 178 1.68 -1.46 -4.28
CA LEU A 178 1.03 -0.19 -4.62
C LEU A 178 -0.44 -0.26 -4.21
N VAL A 179 -0.98 0.84 -3.69
CA VAL A 179 -2.38 0.93 -3.23
C VAL A 179 -3.15 1.92 -4.09
N LYS A 180 -4.38 1.56 -4.46
CA LYS A 180 -5.37 2.51 -5.01
C LYS A 180 -6.70 2.35 -4.28
N THR A 181 -7.37 3.44 -3.93
CA THR A 181 -8.65 3.42 -3.21
C THR A 181 -9.76 4.14 -3.99
N LYS A 182 -11.01 3.71 -3.74
CA LYS A 182 -12.21 4.22 -4.39
C LYS A 182 -12.61 5.64 -3.95
#